data_AF-A0A2K2V4B4-F1
#
_entry.id   AF-A0A2K2V4B4-F1
#
_cell.length_a   1.000
_cell.length_b   1.000
_cell.length_c   1.000
_cell.angle_alpha   90.00
_cell.angle_beta   90.00
_cell.angle_gamma   90.00
#
_symmetry.space_group_name_H-M   'P 1'
#
loop_
_entity.id
_entity.type
_entity.pdbx_description
1 polymer ?
#
loop_
_entity_poly.entity_id
_entity_poly.type
_entity_poly.pdbx_seq_one_letter_code
_entity_poly.pdbx_strand_id
1 'polypeptide(L)'
;YYTEEVRKKLIEILNKNPDDYTMDDVYELRNIADLMIKEYHESGEKRKDLLDYAGQLYMASLMIKVLFVKPKILKAGIKAPEFH
;
A
#
# COMPACT_ATOMS: atom_id res chain seq x y z
N TYR A 1 2.43 14.21 9.12
CA TYR A 1 2.81 13.23 8.08
C TYR A 1 1.66 12.67 7.30
N TYR A 2 0.60 12.19 7.94
CA TYR A 2 -0.60 11.81 7.20
C TYR A 2 -1.42 13.07 6.89
N THR A 3 -1.33 13.56 5.66
CA THR A 3 -2.01 14.79 5.21
C THR A 3 -3.21 14.49 4.33
N GLU A 4 -4.01 15.51 4.00
CA GLU A 4 -5.12 15.37 3.07
C GLU A 4 -4.67 14.92 1.66
N GLU A 5 -3.48 15.32 1.22
CA GLU A 5 -2.89 14.85 -0.05
C GLU A 5 -2.59 13.35 0.01
N VAL A 6 -2.02 12.87 1.11
CA VAL A 6 -1.76 11.43 1.34
C VAL A 6 -3.08 10.66 1.36
N ARG A 7 -4.11 11.20 2.02
CA ARG A 7 -5.46 10.60 2.06
C ARG A 7 -6.09 10.53 0.67
N LYS A 8 -5.97 11.57 -0.16
CA LYS A 8 -6.50 11.57 -1.54
C LYS A 8 -5.82 10.49 -2.38
N LYS A 9 -4.48 10.41 -2.32
CA LYS A 9 -3.71 9.40 -3.04
C LYS A 9 -4.08 7.97 -2.62
N LEU A 10 -4.30 7.75 -1.32
CA LEU A 10 -4.80 6.48 -0.81
C LEU A 10 -6.15 6.12 -1.46
N ILE A 11 -7.12 7.04 -1.45
CA ILE A 11 -8.45 6.81 -2.01
C ILE A 11 -8.38 6.53 -3.51
N GLU A 12 -7.54 7.25 -4.25
CA GLU A 12 -7.31 7.02 -5.68
C GLU A 12 -6.83 5.59 -5.94
N ILE A 13 -5.89 5.08 -5.14
CA ILE A 13 -5.41 3.70 -5.28
C ILE A 13 -6.51 2.70 -4.94
N LEU A 14 -7.21 2.88 -3.82
CA LEU A 14 -8.24 1.95 -3.35
C LEU A 14 -9.44 1.86 -4.29
N ASN A 15 -9.72 2.91 -5.07
CA ASN A 15 -10.80 2.95 -6.06
C ASN A 15 -10.43 2.36 -7.42
N LYS A 16 -9.18 1.90 -7.62
CA LYS A 16 -8.79 1.26 -8.88
C LYS A 16 -9.51 -0.07 -9.07
N ASN A 17 -9.79 -0.41 -10.34
CA ASN A 17 -10.19 -1.78 -10.64
C ASN A 17 -9.03 -2.73 -10.30
N PRO A 18 -9.33 -3.96 -9.84
CA PRO A 18 -8.27 -4.90 -9.48
C PRO A 18 -7.27 -5.19 -10.62
N ASP A 19 -7.76 -5.20 -11.86
CA ASP A 19 -6.96 -5.42 -13.07
C ASP A 19 -6.04 -4.23 -13.41
N ASP A 20 -6.27 -3.06 -12.82
CA ASP A 20 -5.46 -1.85 -13.04
C ASP A 20 -4.35 -1.68 -12.00
N TYR A 21 -4.31 -2.51 -10.95
CA TYR A 21 -3.26 -2.43 -9.94
C TYR A 21 -1.86 -2.71 -10.53
N THR A 22 -0.91 -1.88 -10.14
CA THR A 22 0.51 -1.98 -10.52
C THR A 22 1.41 -2.29 -9.33
N MET A 23 2.68 -2.58 -9.58
CA MET A 23 3.67 -2.68 -8.49
C MET A 23 3.88 -1.34 -7.80
N ASP A 24 3.77 -0.21 -8.51
CA ASP A 24 3.91 1.13 -7.94
C ASP A 24 2.79 1.41 -6.93
N ASP A 25 1.57 0.97 -7.22
CA ASP A 25 0.45 1.05 -6.26
C ASP A 25 0.72 0.28 -4.97
N VAL A 26 1.34 -0.90 -5.08
CA VAL A 26 1.74 -1.71 -3.91
C VAL A 26 2.80 -0.97 -3.09
N TYR A 27 3.78 -0.36 -3.73
CA TYR A 27 4.81 0.43 -3.04
C TYR A 27 4.22 1.68 -2.38
N GLU A 28 3.30 2.35 -3.07
CA GLU A 28 2.66 3.54 -2.55
C GLU A 28 1.78 3.24 -1.33
N LEU A 29 1.01 2.15 -1.35
CA LEU A 29 0.22 1.72 -0.18
C LEU A 29 1.10 1.46 1.04
N ARG A 30 2.30 0.89 0.85
CA ARG A 30 3.28 0.69 1.92
C ARG A 30 3.83 2.00 2.44
N ASN A 31 4.21 2.91 1.54
CA ASN A 31 4.67 4.25 1.92
C ASN A 31 3.61 5.02 2.71
N ILE A 32 2.34 4.93 2.32
CA ILE A 32 1.22 5.55 3.06
C ILE A 32 1.08 4.93 4.46
N ALA A 33 1.19 3.60 4.58
CA ALA A 33 1.19 2.92 5.88
C ALA A 33 2.36 3.40 6.77
N ASP A 34 3.56 3.55 6.21
CA ASP A 34 4.73 4.07 6.94
C ASP A 34 4.47 5.50 7.44
N LEU A 35 3.86 6.36 6.63
CA LEU A 35 3.49 7.73 7.02
C LEU A 35 2.45 7.76 8.15
N MET A 36 1.50 6.82 8.15
CA MET A 36 0.52 6.68 9.23
C MET A 36 1.16 6.25 10.55
N ILE A 37 2.11 5.29 10.51
CA ILE A 37 2.88 4.86 11.69
C ILE A 37 3.72 6.02 12.22
N LYS A 38 4.35 6.79 11.31
CA LYS A 38 5.13 7.96 11.70
C LYS A 38 4.27 9.03 12.39
N GLU A 39 3.08 9.30 11.87
CA GLU A 39 2.09 10.19 12.48
C GLU A 39 1.67 9.70 13.88
N TYR A 40 1.42 8.40 14.02
CA TYR A 40 1.11 7.78 15.31
C TYR A 40 2.19 8.09 16.35
N HIS A 41 3.46 7.84 16.02
CA HIS A 41 4.57 8.09 16.95
C HIS A 41 4.73 9.58 17.29
N GLU A 42 4.68 10.47 16.30
CA GLU A 42 4.82 11.91 16.55
C GLU A 42 3.64 12.53 17.31
N SER A 43 2.45 11.93 17.21
CA SER A 43 1.30 12.34 18.01
C SER A 43 1.42 11.98 19.49
N GLY A 44 2.52 11.34 19.91
CA GLY A 44 2.68 10.78 21.25
C GLY A 44 1.75 9.60 21.48
N GLU A 45 1.60 8.74 20.45
CA GLU A 45 0.79 7.53 20.47
C GLU A 45 -0.73 7.75 20.63
N LYS A 46 -1.20 8.95 20.31
CA LYS A 46 -2.63 9.33 20.43
C LYS A 46 -3.46 8.86 19.24
N ARG A 47 -2.83 8.67 18.07
CA ARG A 47 -3.50 8.27 16.81
C ARG A 47 -3.47 6.77 16.55
N LYS A 48 -3.92 5.96 17.52
CA LYS A 48 -3.94 4.49 17.39
C LYS A 48 -4.77 4.00 16.19
N ASP A 49 -5.78 4.77 15.79
CA ASP A 49 -6.54 4.59 14.57
C ASP A 49 -5.63 4.47 13.33
N LEU A 50 -4.60 5.32 13.24
CA LEU A 50 -3.66 5.30 12.12
C LEU A 50 -2.73 4.09 12.17
N LEU A 51 -2.33 3.65 13.36
CA LEU A 51 -1.50 2.46 13.53
C LEU A 51 -2.27 1.20 13.09
N ASP A 52 -3.51 1.05 13.55
CA ASP A 52 -4.35 -0.10 13.19
C ASP A 52 -4.61 -0.12 11.68
N TYR A 53 -4.91 1.04 11.10
CA TYR A 53 -5.17 1.16 9.68
C TYR A 53 -3.91 0.95 8.82
N ALA A 54 -2.73 1.38 9.28
CA ALA A 54 -1.46 1.07 8.63
C ALA A 54 -1.22 -0.45 8.55
N GLY A 55 -1.53 -1.20 9.61
CA GLY A 55 -1.49 -2.66 9.60
C GLY A 55 -2.41 -3.28 8.53
N GLN A 56 -3.63 -2.74 8.39
CA GLN A 56 -4.55 -3.17 7.33
C GLN A 56 -4.00 -2.85 5.93
N LEU A 57 -3.38 -1.68 5.73
CA LEU A 57 -2.77 -1.30 4.46
C LEU A 57 -1.59 -2.19 4.09
N TYR A 58 -0.75 -2.63 5.04
CA TYR A 58 0.30 -3.60 4.72
C TYR A 58 -0.28 -4.92 4.21
N MET A 59 -1.31 -5.44 4.88
CA MET A 59 -1.98 -6.67 4.45
C MET A 59 -2.64 -6.51 3.08
N ALA A 60 -3.33 -5.39 2.86
CA ALA A 60 -3.91 -5.07 1.56
C ALA A 60 -2.84 -4.99 0.46
N SER A 61 -1.70 -4.33 0.72
CA SER A 61 -0.59 -4.24 -0.24
C SER A 61 -0.05 -5.62 -0.63
N LEU A 62 0.05 -6.55 0.33
CA LEU A 62 0.50 -7.91 0.09
C LEU A 62 -0.53 -8.69 -0.74
N MET A 63 -1.81 -8.60 -0.37
CA MET A 63 -2.91 -9.22 -1.10
C MET A 63 -2.98 -8.72 -2.55
N ILE A 64 -2.91 -7.41 -2.76
CA ILE A 64 -2.92 -6.80 -4.10
C ILE A 64 -1.73 -7.31 -4.93
N LYS A 65 -0.53 -7.32 -4.34
CA LYS A 65 0.67 -7.84 -4.99
C LYS A 65 0.49 -9.29 -5.45
N VAL A 66 -0.04 -10.16 -4.59
CA VAL A 66 -0.14 -11.60 -4.85
C VAL A 66 -1.30 -11.95 -5.78
N LEU A 67 -2.47 -11.36 -5.55
CA LEU A 67 -3.71 -11.72 -6.25
C LEU A 67 -3.86 -11.05 -7.61
N PHE A 68 -3.38 -9.82 -7.75
CA PHE A 68 -3.61 -9.04 -8.97
C PHE A 68 -2.30 -8.77 -9.73
N VAL A 69 -1.26 -8.28 -9.06
CA VAL A 69 -0.06 -7.81 -9.76
C VAL A 69 0.85 -8.95 -10.24
N LYS A 70 1.21 -9.90 -9.37
CA LYS A 70 2.07 -11.04 -9.73
C LYS A 70 1.53 -11.86 -10.90
N PRO A 71 0.23 -12.21 -10.98
CA PRO A 71 -0.31 -12.93 -12.12
C PRO A 71 -0.13 -12.20 -13.45
N LYS A 72 -0.27 -10.86 -13.46
CA LYS A 72 -0.02 -10.03 -14.66
C LYS A 72 1.44 -10.10 -15.10
N ILE A 73 2.38 -9.98 -14.16
CA ILE A 73 3.83 -10.07 -14.43
C ILE A 73 4.19 -11.44 -15.01
N LEU A 74 3.68 -12.52 -14.40
CA LEU A 74 3.92 -13.90 -14.86
C LEU A 74 3.34 -14.15 -16.25
N LYS A 75 2.11 -13.69 -16.52
CA LYS A 75 1.48 -13.79 -17.84
C LYS A 75 2.24 -13.01 -18.91
N ALA A 76 2.83 -11.87 -18.55
CA ALA A 76 3.63 -11.04 -19.45
C ALA A 76 5.02 -11.64 -19.78
N GLY A 77 5.39 -12.78 -19.19
CA GLY A 77 6.72 -13.40 -19.38
C GLY A 77 7.85 -12.59 -18.75
N ILE A 78 7.52 -11.59 -17.93
CA ILE A 78 8.50 -10.79 -17.19
C ILE A 78 8.95 -11.65 -16.02
N LYS A 79 10.22 -12.11 -16.02
CA LYS A 79 10.79 -12.84 -14.88
C LYS A 79 10.64 -11.94 -13.64
N ALA A 80 9.93 -12.43 -12.62
CA ALA A 80 9.86 -11.71 -11.35
C ALA A 80 11.28 -11.54 -10.81
N PRO A 81 11.66 -10.36 -10.29
CA PRO A 81 12.98 -10.19 -9.68
C PRO A 81 13.12 -11.22 -8.56
N GLU A 82 14.18 -12.03 -8.66
CA GLU A 82 14.56 -13.01 -7.64
C GLU A 82 15.00 -12.21 -6.41
N PHE A 83 14.26 -12.36 -5.31
CA PHE A 83 14.65 -11.77 -4.03
C PHE A 83 15.65 -12.76 -3.38
N HIS A 84 16.94 -12.38 -3.35
CA HIS A 84 18.00 -13.07 -2.61
C HIS A 84 18.01 -12.63 -1.14
#